data_AF-A0A3P6TK11-F1
#
_entry.id   AF-A0A3P6TK11-F1
#
_cell.length_a   1.000
_cell.length_b   1.000
_cell.length_c   1.000
_cell.angle_alpha   90.00
_cell.angle_beta   90.00
_cell.angle_gamma   90.00
#
_symmetry.space_group_name_H-M   'P 1'
#
loop_
_entity.id
_entity.type
_entity.pdbx_description
1 polymer ?
#
loop_
_entity_poly.entity_id
_entity_poly.type
_entity_poly.pdbx_seq_one_letter_code
_entity_poly.pdbx_strand_id
1 'polypeptide(L)'
;MQNKVRIFADFQEELQKWLLTVDKTEPENEATVNNSPDMDFVLHCAVCALEFPAKLIMKHTERCFVRNEKQSCYGTTSKSQVNPYDIFCEQFNKANSTFCKRLRVLCSEHYKCLDAAKKICGYPFAWNKSKFRPAIETFHDMQAMLREGFCHSPRKNCLQHHNWIQNAMGLIDVELLNLLIKLDEWFEKKRTLQVSETMRGDVLSLLCNKTVCCNTSLNKDSSIPPCTWGYSDHADNVKCQSTKSMNTTMWPMERGSYVGCSGIREY
;
A
#
# COMPACT_ATOMS: atom_id res chain seq x y z
N MET A 1 -26.13 11.66 -3.69
CA MET A 1 -25.03 11.16 -2.84
C MET A 1 -23.76 11.17 -3.68
N GLN A 2 -22.83 12.10 -3.42
CA GLN A 2 -21.55 12.13 -4.12
C GLN A 2 -20.75 10.90 -3.71
N ASN A 3 -20.38 10.07 -4.68
CA ASN A 3 -19.51 8.92 -4.50
C ASN A 3 -18.09 9.47 -4.28
N LYS A 4 -17.82 9.97 -3.06
CA LYS A 4 -16.51 10.47 -2.68
C LYS A 4 -15.58 9.27 -2.65
N VAL A 5 -14.54 9.29 -3.48
CA VAL A 5 -13.46 8.31 -3.42
C VAL A 5 -12.86 8.41 -2.02
N ARG A 6 -13.05 7.38 -1.19
CA ARG A 6 -12.44 7.32 0.15
C ARG A 6 -10.94 7.14 0.00
N ILE A 7 -10.19 7.88 0.80
CA ILE A 7 -8.73 7.79 0.91
C ILE A 7 -8.42 7.01 2.19
N PHE A 8 -7.27 6.35 2.27
CA PHE A 8 -6.90 5.53 3.44
C PHE A 8 -6.87 6.29 4.77
N ALA A 9 -6.54 7.58 4.73
CA ALA A 9 -6.64 8.46 5.89
C ALA A 9 -8.06 8.48 6.48
N ASP A 10 -9.10 8.36 5.65
CA ASP A 10 -10.49 8.31 6.09
C ASP A 10 -10.74 7.08 7.00
N PHE A 11 -10.17 5.90 6.67
CA PHE A 11 -10.34 4.68 7.47
C PHE A 11 -9.63 4.76 8.84
N GLN A 12 -8.41 5.31 8.87
CA GLN A 12 -7.70 5.53 10.15
C GLN A 12 -8.46 6.53 11.03
N GLU A 13 -8.96 7.62 10.45
CA GLU A 13 -9.78 8.60 11.17
C GLU A 13 -11.09 8.01 11.68
N GLU A 14 -11.79 7.19 10.87
CA GLU A 14 -13.03 6.53 11.27
C GLU A 14 -12.81 5.58 12.45
N LEU A 15 -11.74 4.79 12.42
CA LEU A 15 -11.36 3.94 13.55
C LEU A 15 -11.04 4.79 14.79
N GLN A 16 -10.31 5.90 14.65
CA GLN A 16 -10.04 6.81 15.77
C GLN A 16 -11.32 7.44 16.32
N LYS A 17 -12.23 7.90 15.46
CA LYS A 17 -13.55 8.44 15.85
C LYS A 17 -14.36 7.39 16.62
N TRP A 18 -14.34 6.13 16.17
CA TRP A 18 -14.95 5.01 16.89
C TRP A 18 -14.36 4.83 18.29
N LEU A 19 -13.03 4.76 18.39
CA LEU A 19 -12.34 4.58 19.67
C LEU A 19 -12.61 5.72 20.67
N LEU A 20 -12.77 6.95 20.18
CA LEU A 20 -13.15 8.10 21.01
C LEU A 20 -14.61 8.03 21.48
N THR A 21 -15.51 7.50 20.67
CA THR A 21 -16.91 7.26 21.06
C THR A 21 -17.00 6.19 22.15
N VAL A 22 -16.27 5.09 21.98
CA VAL A 22 -16.18 4.00 22.96
C VAL A 22 -15.62 4.48 24.30
N ASP A 23 -14.60 5.35 24.29
CA ASP A 23 -13.99 5.87 25.53
C ASP A 23 -14.95 6.69 26.41
N LYS A 24 -15.98 7.28 25.82
CA LYS A 24 -17.01 8.05 26.54
C LYS A 24 -18.02 7.17 27.26
N THR A 25 -18.04 5.87 26.97
CA THR A 25 -18.97 4.93 27.58
C THR A 25 -18.34 4.24 28.78
N GLU A 26 -19.14 4.09 29.85
CA GLU A 26 -18.70 3.41 31.06
C GLU A 26 -18.86 1.89 30.92
N PRO A 27 -18.01 1.10 31.61
CA PRO A 27 -18.15 -0.35 31.63
C PRO A 27 -19.46 -0.75 32.30
N GLU A 28 -20.20 -1.68 31.70
CA GLU A 28 -21.26 -2.37 32.42
C GLU A 28 -20.63 -3.24 33.51
N ASN A 29 -20.94 -2.92 34.76
CA ASN A 29 -20.63 -3.78 35.90
C ASN A 29 -21.61 -4.95 35.87
N GLU A 30 -21.18 -6.10 35.35
CA GLU A 30 -21.89 -7.35 35.61
C GLU A 30 -21.10 -8.18 36.62
N ALA A 31 -21.60 -8.17 37.85
CA ALA A 31 -21.61 -9.37 38.66
C ALA A 31 -22.22 -10.50 37.80
N THR A 32 -21.47 -11.57 37.61
CA THR A 32 -21.93 -12.88 37.12
C THR A 32 -22.67 -12.90 35.77
N VAL A 33 -21.92 -12.95 34.68
CA VAL A 33 -22.23 -13.88 33.58
C VAL A 33 -21.06 -14.86 33.44
N ASN A 34 -20.90 -15.69 34.47
CA ASN A 34 -20.35 -17.02 34.26
C ASN A 34 -21.43 -17.81 33.51
N ASN A 35 -21.18 -18.04 32.22
CA ASN A 35 -21.38 -19.31 31.51
C ASN A 35 -21.30 -19.05 30.01
N SER A 36 -20.09 -18.80 29.50
CA SER A 36 -19.75 -19.35 28.19
C SER A 36 -19.65 -20.87 28.39
N PRO A 37 -20.24 -21.72 27.51
CA PRO A 37 -20.15 -23.16 27.65
C PRO A 37 -18.69 -23.56 27.82
N ASP A 38 -18.43 -24.62 28.59
CA ASP A 38 -17.11 -25.22 28.74
C ASP A 38 -16.41 -25.34 27.38
N MET A 39 -15.61 -24.33 27.05
CA MET A 39 -14.64 -24.38 25.95
C MET A 39 -13.43 -25.18 26.45
N ASP A 40 -13.71 -26.38 26.96
CA ASP A 40 -12.75 -27.35 27.49
C ASP A 40 -12.20 -28.24 26.37
N PHE A 41 -12.60 -27.97 25.12
CA PHE A 41 -11.92 -28.52 23.97
C PHE A 41 -10.58 -27.82 23.73
N VAL A 42 -9.62 -28.62 23.26
CA VAL A 42 -8.30 -28.16 22.86
C VAL A 42 -8.30 -27.77 21.38
N LEU A 43 -7.55 -26.73 21.06
CA LEU A 43 -7.30 -26.27 19.70
C LEU A 43 -5.80 -26.32 19.42
N HIS A 44 -5.45 -26.62 18.18
CA HIS A 44 -4.06 -26.63 17.74
C HIS A 44 -3.59 -25.22 17.40
N CYS A 45 -2.40 -24.85 17.85
CA CYS A 45 -1.77 -23.60 17.44
C CYS A 45 -1.32 -23.69 15.98
N ALA A 46 -1.79 -22.79 15.12
CA ALA A 46 -1.38 -22.75 13.71
C ALA A 46 0.12 -22.49 13.49
N VAL A 47 0.86 -22.03 14.51
CA VAL A 47 2.30 -21.70 14.40
C VAL A 47 3.18 -22.87 14.86
N CYS A 48 2.88 -23.51 15.99
CA CYS A 48 3.72 -24.57 16.57
C CYS A 48 3.06 -25.95 16.60
N ALA A 49 1.82 -26.08 16.10
CA ALA A 49 1.01 -27.29 16.09
C ALA A 49 0.71 -27.93 17.46
N LEU A 50 1.10 -27.29 18.57
CA LEU A 50 0.79 -27.76 19.93
C LEU A 50 -0.66 -27.45 20.32
N GLU A 51 -1.23 -28.31 21.15
CA GLU A 51 -2.59 -28.19 21.66
C GLU A 51 -2.67 -27.24 22.85
N PHE A 52 -3.67 -26.35 22.85
CA PHE A 52 -3.97 -25.47 23.97
C PHE A 52 -5.47 -25.44 24.23
N PRO A 53 -5.90 -25.21 25.48
CA PRO A 53 -7.31 -24.95 25.77
C PRO A 53 -7.81 -23.80 24.90
N ALA A 54 -9.02 -23.92 24.35
CA ALA A 54 -9.60 -22.89 23.48
C ALA A 54 -9.61 -21.48 24.11
N LYS A 55 -9.72 -21.40 25.44
CA LYS A 55 -9.64 -20.15 26.23
C LYS A 55 -8.25 -19.47 26.15
N LEU A 56 -7.17 -20.22 25.90
CA LEU A 56 -5.79 -19.76 25.90
C LEU A 56 -5.15 -19.67 24.51
N ILE A 57 -5.77 -20.29 23.50
CA ILE A 57 -5.18 -20.42 22.17
C ILE A 57 -4.77 -19.06 21.57
N MET A 58 -5.63 -18.05 21.63
CA MET A 58 -5.34 -16.72 21.04
C MET A 58 -4.09 -16.08 21.67
N LYS A 59 -3.99 -16.10 23.00
CA LYS A 59 -2.82 -15.58 23.73
C LYS A 59 -1.56 -16.40 23.48
N HIS A 60 -1.70 -17.70 23.22
CA HIS A 60 -0.57 -18.53 22.84
C HIS A 60 -0.13 -18.23 21.42
N THR A 61 -1.04 -18.23 20.44
CA THR A 61 -0.77 -18.02 19.03
C THR A 61 -0.01 -16.71 18.81
N GLU A 62 -0.40 -15.62 19.46
CA GLU A 62 0.32 -14.35 19.38
C GLU A 62 1.73 -14.45 19.95
N ARG A 63 1.90 -14.95 21.18
CA ARG A 63 3.24 -15.11 21.79
C ARG A 63 4.12 -16.08 21.02
N CYS A 64 3.54 -17.12 20.45
CA CYS A 64 4.23 -18.10 19.62
C CYS A 64 4.65 -17.49 18.30
N PHE A 65 3.76 -16.73 17.65
CA PHE A 65 4.08 -15.97 16.45
C PHE A 65 5.24 -15.01 16.70
N VAL A 66 5.17 -14.18 17.75
CA VAL A 66 6.25 -13.26 18.11
C VAL A 66 7.56 -14.00 18.40
N ARG A 67 7.51 -15.15 19.08
CA ARG A 67 8.70 -15.97 19.34
C ARG A 67 9.33 -16.48 18.03
N ASN A 68 8.51 -17.00 17.13
CA ASN A 68 8.95 -17.52 15.84
C ASN A 68 9.50 -16.39 14.95
N GLU A 69 8.78 -15.28 14.86
CA GLU A 69 9.14 -14.12 14.06
C GLU A 69 10.45 -13.46 14.53
N LYS A 70 10.74 -13.45 15.83
CA LYS A 70 12.02 -12.96 16.39
C LYS A 70 13.25 -13.73 15.90
N GLN A 71 13.09 -14.96 15.42
CA GLN A 71 14.19 -15.74 14.84
C GLN A 71 14.51 -15.34 13.40
N SER A 72 13.65 -14.52 12.78
CA SER A 72 13.83 -14.01 11.43
C SER A 72 14.27 -12.54 11.46
N CYS A 73 15.27 -12.18 10.66
CA CYS A 73 15.77 -10.81 10.57
C CYS A 73 14.93 -10.00 9.55
N TYR A 74 14.23 -8.97 10.01
CA TYR A 74 13.47 -8.05 9.16
C TYR A 74 14.04 -6.64 9.24
N GLY A 75 15.01 -6.34 8.38
CA GLY A 75 15.58 -4.99 8.34
C GLY A 75 16.53 -4.76 7.18
N THR A 76 16.78 -3.48 6.90
CA THR A 76 17.75 -3.02 5.90
C THR A 76 18.73 -2.06 6.53
N THR A 77 19.89 -1.87 5.90
CA THR A 77 20.93 -0.95 6.39
C THR A 77 20.50 0.52 6.32
N SER A 78 19.57 0.87 5.41
CA SER A 78 19.05 2.21 5.22
C SER A 78 17.57 2.34 5.55
N LYS A 79 17.12 3.56 5.86
CA LYS A 79 15.70 3.91 5.89
C LYS A 79 15.08 3.83 4.49
N SER A 80 13.76 3.69 4.45
CA SER A 80 12.97 3.68 3.23
C SER A 80 13.03 5.08 2.65
N GLN A 81 13.26 5.19 1.34
CA GLN A 81 13.28 6.50 0.68
C GLN A 81 11.90 7.17 0.77
N VAL A 82 10.84 6.37 0.75
CA VAL A 82 9.45 6.81 0.90
C VAL A 82 8.76 5.90 1.91
N ASN A 83 8.19 6.47 2.97
CA ASN A 83 7.39 5.77 3.98
C ASN A 83 6.09 6.56 4.20
N PRO A 84 5.12 6.45 3.26
CA PRO A 84 3.91 7.25 3.33
C PRO A 84 3.08 6.80 4.54
N TYR A 85 2.53 7.75 5.29
CA TYR A 85 1.74 7.50 6.51
C TYR A 85 2.49 6.75 7.64
N ASP A 86 3.82 6.66 7.56
CA ASP A 86 4.66 5.97 8.55
C ASP A 86 4.22 4.51 8.80
N ILE A 87 3.93 3.78 7.72
CA ILE A 87 3.49 2.39 7.78
C ILE A 87 4.60 1.43 8.19
N PHE A 88 5.88 1.77 7.97
CA PHE A 88 7.01 0.96 8.39
C PHE A 88 7.52 1.41 9.76
N CYS A 89 7.99 0.46 10.57
CA CYS A 89 8.49 0.75 11.91
C CYS A 89 9.74 1.65 11.92
N GLU A 90 10.69 1.41 11.02
CA GLU A 90 11.96 2.15 10.84
C GLU A 90 12.79 2.40 12.12
N GLN A 91 12.52 1.68 13.21
CA GLN A 91 13.31 1.76 14.43
C GLN A 91 14.68 1.11 14.18
N PHE A 92 15.74 1.82 14.56
CA PHE A 92 17.10 1.32 14.39
C PHE A 92 17.44 0.27 15.44
N ASN A 93 17.78 -0.94 14.99
CA ASN A 93 18.31 -2.00 15.81
C ASN A 93 19.83 -1.91 15.86
N LYS A 94 20.36 -1.56 17.04
CA LYS A 94 21.80 -1.44 17.29
C LYS A 94 22.56 -2.76 17.22
N ALA A 95 21.92 -3.89 17.51
CA ALA A 95 22.58 -5.20 17.52
C ALA A 95 22.97 -5.65 16.10
N ASN A 96 22.11 -5.36 15.13
CA ASN A 96 22.27 -5.81 13.75
C ASN A 96 22.61 -4.66 12.79
N SER A 97 22.75 -3.43 13.28
CA SER A 97 22.96 -2.22 12.47
C SER A 97 21.97 -2.06 11.32
N THR A 98 20.69 -2.35 11.56
CA THR A 98 19.62 -2.32 10.57
C THR A 98 18.39 -1.57 11.07
N PHE A 99 17.63 -0.97 10.15
CA PHE A 99 16.32 -0.37 10.41
C PHE A 99 15.21 -1.40 10.22
N CYS A 100 14.28 -1.49 11.17
CA CYS A 100 13.16 -2.41 11.10
C CYS A 100 12.23 -2.09 9.92
N LYS A 101 11.86 -3.11 9.14
CA LYS A 101 10.95 -2.98 7.98
C LYS A 101 9.59 -3.67 8.15
N ARG A 102 9.28 -4.11 9.37
CA ARG A 102 7.93 -4.59 9.71
C ARG A 102 6.93 -3.44 9.61
N LEU A 103 5.67 -3.77 9.35
CA LEU A 103 4.57 -2.82 9.49
C LEU A 103 4.54 -2.30 10.94
N ARG A 104 4.45 -0.98 11.11
CA ARG A 104 4.66 -0.28 12.38
C ARG A 104 3.71 -0.81 13.45
N VAL A 105 2.43 -0.95 13.13
CA VAL A 105 1.39 -1.39 14.09
C VAL A 105 1.42 -2.89 14.36
N LEU A 106 2.07 -3.68 13.49
CA LEU A 106 2.23 -5.13 13.68
C LEU A 106 3.64 -5.51 14.18
N CYS A 107 4.52 -4.52 14.38
CA CYS A 107 5.89 -4.77 14.78
C CYS A 107 5.95 -5.31 16.21
N SER A 108 6.26 -6.59 16.35
CA SER A 108 6.31 -7.30 17.63
C SER A 108 7.41 -6.84 18.60
N GLU A 109 8.41 -6.09 18.11
CA GLU A 109 9.54 -5.59 18.90
C GLU A 109 9.37 -4.14 19.36
N HIS A 110 8.78 -3.30 18.52
CA HIS A 110 8.80 -1.85 18.71
C HIS A 110 7.43 -1.24 18.88
N TYR A 111 6.36 -1.92 18.46
CA TYR A 111 5.01 -1.43 18.67
C TYR A 111 4.56 -1.64 20.10
N LYS A 112 4.05 -0.59 20.72
CA LYS A 112 3.37 -0.66 22.01
C LYS A 112 1.89 -0.45 21.79
N CYS A 113 1.12 -1.51 21.97
CA CYS A 113 -0.32 -1.48 21.76
C CYS A 113 -1.01 -0.51 22.73
N LEU A 114 -1.88 0.35 22.18
CA LEU A 114 -2.63 1.35 22.95
C LEU A 114 -3.84 0.76 23.69
N ASP A 115 -4.16 -0.51 23.43
CA ASP A 115 -5.36 -1.18 23.94
C ASP A 115 -5.39 -1.30 25.45
N ALA A 116 -4.23 -1.32 26.12
CA ALA A 116 -4.15 -1.48 27.56
C ALA A 116 -4.74 -0.28 28.35
N ALA A 117 -4.87 0.90 27.73
CA ALA A 117 -5.39 2.11 28.37
C ALA A 117 -6.93 2.22 28.33
N LYS A 118 -7.61 1.37 27.54
CA LYS A 118 -9.05 1.48 27.31
C LYS A 118 -9.85 0.89 28.48
N LYS A 119 -10.94 1.56 28.87
CA LYS A 119 -11.85 1.12 29.95
C LYS A 119 -12.61 -0.15 29.55
N ILE A 120 -13.22 -0.12 28.36
CA ILE A 120 -14.04 -1.20 27.80
C ILE A 120 -13.41 -1.79 26.54
N CYS A 121 -13.89 -2.96 26.12
CA CYS A 121 -13.42 -3.62 24.92
C CYS A 121 -13.73 -2.82 23.64
N GLY A 122 -14.97 -2.39 23.44
CA GLY A 122 -15.38 -1.57 22.30
C GLY A 122 -15.38 -2.28 20.94
N TYR A 123 -15.29 -3.61 20.91
CA TYR A 123 -15.27 -4.37 19.65
C TYR A 123 -16.64 -4.28 18.96
N PRO A 124 -16.73 -3.84 17.69
CA PRO A 124 -18.00 -3.74 16.97
C PRO A 124 -18.58 -5.12 16.62
N PHE A 125 -19.82 -5.41 17.01
CA PHE A 125 -20.44 -6.71 16.69
C PHE A 125 -20.73 -6.89 15.20
N ALA A 126 -20.91 -5.79 14.46
CA ALA A 126 -21.06 -5.78 13.00
C ALA A 126 -19.92 -6.51 12.28
N TRP A 127 -18.73 -6.56 12.87
CA TRP A 127 -17.57 -7.22 12.29
C TRP A 127 -17.62 -8.74 12.36
N ASN A 128 -18.52 -9.34 13.16
CA ASN A 128 -18.66 -10.80 13.23
C ASN A 128 -19.40 -11.40 12.02
N LYS A 129 -20.09 -10.58 11.23
CA LYS A 129 -20.94 -11.06 10.13
C LYS A 129 -20.22 -11.17 8.78
N SER A 130 -19.06 -10.52 8.60
CA SER A 130 -18.39 -10.48 7.30
C SER A 130 -17.46 -11.71 7.11
N LYS A 131 -17.73 -12.49 6.05
CA LYS A 131 -16.95 -13.69 5.67
C LYS A 131 -15.57 -13.34 5.09
N PHE A 132 -15.39 -12.11 4.63
CA PHE A 132 -14.15 -11.55 4.13
C PHE A 132 -14.04 -10.11 4.64
N ARG A 133 -12.84 -9.66 5.02
CA ARG A 133 -12.62 -8.30 5.57
C ARG A 133 -11.64 -7.48 4.74
N PRO A 134 -12.02 -7.01 3.55
CA PRO A 134 -11.38 -5.81 3.02
C PRO A 134 -11.63 -4.66 4.00
N ALA A 135 -10.64 -3.77 4.20
CA ALA A 135 -10.82 -2.59 5.05
C ALA A 135 -12.04 -1.75 4.62
N ILE A 136 -12.26 -1.65 3.31
CA ILE A 136 -13.34 -0.88 2.69
C ILE A 136 -14.72 -1.36 3.14
N GLU A 137 -14.93 -2.69 3.27
CA GLU A 137 -16.20 -3.25 3.71
C GLU A 137 -16.36 -3.14 5.24
N THR A 138 -15.25 -3.27 5.97
CA THR A 138 -15.22 -3.26 7.44
C THR A 138 -15.61 -1.89 8.02
N PHE A 139 -15.23 -0.81 7.33
CA PHE A 139 -15.45 0.59 7.74
C PHE A 139 -16.51 1.30 6.87
N HIS A 140 -17.35 0.57 6.15
CA HIS A 140 -18.30 1.16 5.21
C HIS A 140 -19.32 2.11 5.88
N ASP A 141 -19.83 1.77 7.07
CA ASP A 141 -20.85 2.57 7.75
C ASP A 141 -20.69 2.56 9.29
N MET A 142 -20.20 3.67 9.84
CA MET A 142 -20.07 3.88 11.29
C MET A 142 -21.41 3.91 12.02
N GLN A 143 -22.49 4.38 11.39
CA GLN A 143 -23.82 4.39 12.01
C GLN A 143 -24.43 2.99 12.04
N ALA A 144 -24.18 2.16 11.03
CA ALA A 144 -24.53 0.75 11.10
C ALA A 144 -23.80 0.05 12.25
N MET A 145 -22.50 0.32 12.43
CA MET A 145 -21.74 -0.25 13.55
C MET A 145 -22.30 0.17 14.93
N LEU A 146 -22.72 1.43 15.09
CA LEU A 146 -23.35 1.89 16.33
C LEU A 146 -24.72 1.23 16.58
N ARG A 147 -25.52 0.99 15.53
CA ARG A 147 -26.83 0.34 15.65
C ARG A 147 -26.74 -1.14 16.04
N GLU A 148 -25.73 -1.86 15.55
CA GLU A 148 -25.51 -3.26 15.92
C GLU A 148 -24.87 -3.45 17.31
N GLY A 149 -24.32 -2.37 17.87
CA GLY A 149 -23.71 -2.38 19.19
C GLY A 149 -22.27 -2.90 19.20
N PHE A 150 -21.68 -2.91 20.39
CA PHE A 150 -20.29 -3.27 20.61
C PHE A 150 -20.06 -3.92 21.97
N CYS A 151 -18.89 -4.53 22.17
CA CYS A 151 -18.56 -5.22 23.40
C CYS A 151 -18.32 -4.25 24.57
N HIS A 152 -19.15 -4.33 25.61
CA HIS A 152 -19.07 -3.49 26.83
C HIS A 152 -18.17 -4.06 27.93
N SER A 153 -17.66 -5.29 27.77
CA SER A 153 -16.83 -5.93 28.80
C SER A 153 -15.58 -5.10 29.12
N PRO A 154 -15.12 -5.06 30.39
CA PRO A 154 -13.88 -4.40 30.77
C PRO A 154 -12.72 -4.91 29.90
N ARG A 155 -11.90 -3.99 29.35
CA ARG A 155 -10.86 -4.36 28.37
C ARG A 155 -9.91 -5.42 28.90
N LYS A 156 -9.57 -5.36 30.19
CA LYS A 156 -8.69 -6.31 30.90
C LYS A 156 -9.27 -7.74 30.95
N ASN A 157 -10.60 -7.88 30.93
CA ASN A 157 -11.29 -9.16 31.12
C ASN A 157 -11.83 -9.74 29.82
N CYS A 158 -11.85 -8.98 28.72
CA CYS A 158 -12.33 -9.46 27.44
C CYS A 158 -11.29 -10.38 26.76
N LEU A 159 -11.49 -11.70 26.86
CA LEU A 159 -10.64 -12.70 26.21
C LEU A 159 -11.00 -12.96 24.74
N GLN A 160 -12.27 -12.74 24.36
CA GLN A 160 -12.75 -13.01 23.01
C GLN A 160 -12.16 -12.07 21.95
N HIS A 161 -11.99 -10.78 22.29
CA HIS A 161 -11.52 -9.75 21.36
C HIS A 161 -10.09 -9.31 21.70
N HIS A 162 -9.19 -10.28 21.78
CA HIS A 162 -7.79 -9.97 22.08
C HIS A 162 -7.16 -9.12 20.97
N ASN A 163 -6.53 -8.01 21.35
CA ASN A 163 -5.76 -7.15 20.45
C ASN A 163 -6.50 -6.67 19.18
N TRP A 164 -7.84 -6.61 19.22
CA TRP A 164 -8.65 -6.35 18.04
C TRP A 164 -8.38 -4.98 17.39
N ILE A 165 -7.98 -3.97 18.16
CA ILE A 165 -7.68 -2.63 17.64
C ILE A 165 -6.38 -2.67 16.86
N GLN A 166 -5.32 -3.27 17.43
CA GLN A 166 -4.06 -3.48 16.70
C GLN A 166 -4.28 -4.27 15.42
N ASN A 167 -5.12 -5.31 15.46
CA ASN A 167 -5.49 -6.09 14.27
C ASN A 167 -6.25 -5.26 13.23
N ALA A 168 -7.18 -4.40 13.66
CA ALA A 168 -7.91 -3.50 12.76
C ALA A 168 -7.00 -2.47 12.11
N MET A 169 -6.08 -1.87 12.88
CA MET A 169 -5.05 -0.96 12.34
C MET A 169 -4.12 -1.68 11.38
N GLY A 170 -3.67 -2.90 11.73
CA GLY A 170 -2.83 -3.73 10.88
C GLY A 170 -3.50 -4.09 9.55
N LEU A 171 -4.81 -4.36 9.56
CA LEU A 171 -5.57 -4.61 8.35
C LEU A 171 -5.56 -3.39 7.41
N ILE A 172 -5.72 -2.18 7.96
CA ILE A 172 -5.63 -0.93 7.19
C ILE A 172 -4.22 -0.78 6.58
N ASP A 173 -3.18 -0.99 7.39
CA ASP A 173 -1.79 -0.86 6.94
C ASP A 173 -1.41 -1.90 5.87
N VAL A 174 -1.95 -3.12 5.95
CA VAL A 174 -1.76 -4.18 4.93
C VAL A 174 -2.41 -3.78 3.60
N GLU A 175 -3.63 -3.24 3.62
CA GLU A 175 -4.29 -2.76 2.40
C GLU A 175 -3.53 -1.60 1.77
N LEU A 176 -3.00 -0.69 2.59
CA LEU A 176 -2.15 0.40 2.11
C LEU A 176 -0.85 -0.14 1.49
N LEU A 177 -0.19 -1.11 2.14
CA LEU A 177 0.99 -1.77 1.58
C LEU A 177 0.70 -2.44 0.23
N ASN A 178 -0.43 -3.14 0.11
CA ASN A 178 -0.86 -3.77 -1.15
C ASN A 178 -1.03 -2.74 -2.28
N LEU A 179 -1.51 -1.54 -1.98
CA LEU A 179 -1.62 -0.47 -2.97
C LEU A 179 -0.28 0.14 -3.33
N LEU A 180 0.64 0.27 -2.38
CA LEU A 180 2.00 0.73 -2.67
C LEU A 180 2.72 -0.26 -3.58
N ILE A 181 2.59 -1.57 -3.33
CA ILE A 181 3.13 -2.61 -4.22
C ILE A 181 2.55 -2.46 -5.63
N LYS A 182 1.23 -2.30 -5.77
CA LYS A 182 0.60 -2.08 -7.07
C LYS A 182 1.12 -0.80 -7.74
N LEU A 183 1.33 0.27 -6.99
CA LEU A 183 1.86 1.52 -7.51
C LEU A 183 3.29 1.33 -8.06
N ASP A 184 4.13 0.58 -7.34
CA ASP A 184 5.47 0.22 -7.80
C ASP A 184 5.43 -0.62 -9.08
N GLU A 185 4.53 -1.60 -9.17
CA GLU A 185 4.30 -2.37 -10.40
C GLU A 185 3.91 -1.47 -11.59
N TRP A 186 3.09 -0.45 -11.36
CA TRP A 186 2.71 0.53 -12.39
C TRP A 186 3.89 1.40 -12.82
N PHE A 187 4.73 1.84 -11.87
CA PHE A 187 5.95 2.58 -12.21
C PHE A 187 6.93 1.72 -13.00
N GLU A 188 7.07 0.44 -12.66
CA GLU A 188 7.88 -0.51 -13.42
C GLU A 188 7.37 -0.64 -14.86
N LYS A 189 6.07 -0.93 -15.03
CA LYS A 189 5.43 -1.03 -16.36
C LYS A 189 5.63 0.25 -17.18
N LYS A 190 5.46 1.42 -16.56
CA LYS A 190 5.69 2.70 -17.24
C LYS A 190 7.14 2.82 -17.73
N ARG A 191 8.11 2.46 -16.90
CA ARG A 191 9.54 2.51 -17.28
C ARG A 191 9.83 1.56 -18.44
N THR A 192 9.32 0.33 -18.39
CA THR A 192 9.47 -0.65 -19.48
C THR A 192 8.89 -0.10 -20.79
N LEU A 193 7.70 0.51 -20.74
CA LEU A 193 7.08 1.10 -21.92
C LEU A 193 7.88 2.28 -22.47
N GLN A 194 8.38 3.18 -21.61
CA GLN A 194 9.21 4.32 -22.02
C GLN A 194 10.51 3.87 -22.71
N VAL A 195 11.16 2.82 -22.20
CA VAL A 195 12.32 2.21 -22.86
C VAL A 195 11.93 1.66 -24.24
N SER A 196 10.80 0.94 -24.34
CA SER A 196 10.32 0.40 -25.61
C SER A 196 9.97 1.48 -26.64
N GLU A 197 9.41 2.61 -26.20
CA GLU A 197 9.07 3.75 -27.04
C GLU A 197 10.33 4.42 -27.58
N THR A 198 11.34 4.61 -26.72
CA THR A 198 12.63 5.17 -27.11
C THR A 198 13.33 4.28 -28.15
N MET A 199 13.34 2.96 -27.95
CA MET A 199 13.92 2.02 -28.91
C MET A 199 13.18 2.00 -30.26
N ARG A 200 11.84 2.15 -30.27
CA ARG A 200 11.05 2.23 -31.51
C ARG A 200 11.22 3.57 -32.24
N GLY A 201 11.30 4.67 -31.50
CA GLY A 201 11.58 6.00 -32.06
C GLY A 201 12.94 6.07 -32.76
N ASP A 202 13.92 5.34 -32.23
CA ASP A 202 15.25 5.20 -32.84
C ASP A 202 15.20 4.40 -34.16
N VAL A 203 14.39 3.34 -34.24
CA VAL A 203 14.19 2.61 -35.51
C VAL A 203 13.53 3.48 -36.58
N LEU A 204 12.53 4.29 -36.24
CA LEU A 204 11.92 5.23 -37.20
C LEU A 204 12.91 6.31 -37.65
N SER A 205 13.77 6.79 -36.74
CA SER A 205 14.87 7.68 -37.07
C SER A 205 15.83 7.03 -38.08
N LEU A 206 16.23 5.78 -37.82
CA LEU A 206 17.07 4.99 -38.73
C LEU A 206 16.42 4.76 -40.10
N LEU A 207 15.12 4.46 -40.14
CA LEU A 207 14.36 4.24 -41.39
C LEU A 207 14.14 5.53 -42.19
N CYS A 208 14.05 6.68 -41.51
CA CYS A 208 13.78 7.98 -42.13
C CYS A 208 15.04 8.82 -42.38
N ASN A 209 16.24 8.30 -42.08
CA ASN A 209 17.49 8.96 -42.43
C ASN A 209 17.60 9.06 -43.96
N LYS A 210 17.47 10.28 -44.49
CA LYS A 210 17.82 10.56 -45.89
C LYS A 210 19.33 10.40 -46.05
N THR A 211 19.76 9.29 -46.63
CA THR A 211 21.14 9.16 -47.10
C THR A 211 21.31 10.05 -48.33
N VAL A 212 22.04 11.16 -48.19
CA VAL A 212 22.51 11.91 -49.35
C VAL A 212 23.56 11.05 -50.04
N CYS A 213 23.18 10.34 -51.10
CA CYS A 213 24.16 9.73 -51.99
C CYS A 213 24.90 10.86 -52.71
N CYS A 214 26.14 11.13 -52.31
CA CYS A 214 27.06 11.87 -53.16
C CYS A 214 27.34 10.99 -54.39
N ASN A 215 26.51 11.12 -55.42
CA ASN A 215 26.81 10.58 -56.73
C ASN A 215 28.03 11.33 -57.26
N THR A 216 29.21 10.75 -57.06
CA THR A 216 30.41 11.14 -57.80
C THR A 216 30.15 10.82 -59.26
N SER A 217 29.57 11.78 -59.98
CA SER A 217 29.66 11.78 -61.43
C SER A 217 31.12 11.98 -61.78
N LEU A 218 31.76 10.89 -62.19
CA LEU A 218 32.98 10.92 -62.99
C LEU A 218 32.67 11.74 -64.24
N ASN A 219 32.99 13.03 -64.20
CA ASN A 219 33.22 13.80 -65.41
C ASN A 219 34.68 14.25 -65.39
N LYS A 220 35.40 13.74 -66.38
CA LYS A 220 36.78 14.09 -66.70
C LYS A 220 36.91 15.59 -66.88
N ASP A 221 38.14 16.06 -66.69
CA ASP A 221 38.63 17.39 -67.04
C ASP A 221 38.43 18.46 -65.99
N SER A 222 39.15 18.34 -64.87
CA SER A 222 40.04 19.41 -64.37
C SER A 222 40.79 18.98 -63.11
N SER A 223 42.04 19.41 -63.04
CA SER A 223 43.04 19.19 -62.00
C SER A 223 42.55 19.44 -60.56
N ILE A 224 42.97 18.54 -59.66
CA ILE A 224 42.66 18.43 -58.21
C ILE A 224 42.78 19.78 -57.47
N PRO A 225 41.95 20.02 -56.44
CA PRO A 225 42.53 20.11 -55.09
C PRO A 225 41.85 19.15 -54.09
N PRO A 226 42.56 18.78 -53.01
CA PRO A 226 42.05 17.82 -52.02
C PRO A 226 40.91 18.44 -51.22
N CYS A 227 39.95 17.61 -50.81
CA CYS A 227 38.93 17.99 -49.84
C CYS A 227 39.58 18.49 -48.55
N THR A 228 39.68 19.80 -48.41
CA THR A 228 39.96 20.46 -47.15
C THR A 228 38.70 20.36 -46.28
N TRP A 229 38.88 19.75 -45.11
CA TRP A 229 38.01 19.95 -43.97
C TRP A 229 37.95 21.46 -43.67
N GLY A 230 36.82 22.08 -44.00
CA GLY A 230 36.51 23.46 -43.69
C GLY A 230 35.46 23.51 -42.58
N TYR A 231 35.93 23.54 -41.34
CA TYR A 231 35.17 24.16 -40.25
C TYR A 231 35.10 25.67 -40.55
N SER A 232 33.90 26.23 -40.63
CA SER A 232 33.67 27.65 -40.37
C SER A 232 32.24 27.83 -39.88
N ASP A 233 32.17 28.28 -38.64
CA ASP A 233 31.00 28.50 -37.80
C ASP A 233 30.24 29.80 -38.12
N HIS A 234 28.96 29.77 -37.72
CA HIS A 234 28.10 30.87 -37.23
C HIS A 234 27.61 31.96 -38.22
N ALA A 235 26.36 32.45 -38.16
CA ALA A 235 25.32 32.37 -37.14
C ALA A 235 23.94 32.71 -37.75
N ASP A 236 22.86 32.13 -37.23
CA ASP A 236 21.77 32.96 -36.67
C ASP A 236 20.85 32.17 -35.71
N ASN A 237 20.93 32.59 -34.44
CA ASN A 237 19.94 32.59 -33.36
C ASN A 237 18.78 31.58 -33.35
N VAL A 238 18.87 30.57 -32.48
CA VAL A 238 17.77 30.22 -31.56
C VAL A 238 18.35 29.88 -30.19
N LYS A 239 18.12 30.79 -29.23
CA LYS A 239 18.53 30.69 -27.83
C LYS A 239 17.63 29.68 -27.11
N CYS A 240 18.16 28.51 -26.82
CA CYS A 240 17.55 27.55 -25.90
C CYS A 240 18.06 27.84 -24.49
N GLN A 241 17.20 28.39 -23.63
CA GLN A 241 17.43 28.36 -22.19
C GLN A 241 16.27 27.66 -21.50
N SER A 242 16.66 26.75 -20.63
CA SER A 242 15.82 25.90 -19.83
C SER A 242 15.05 26.66 -18.75
N THR A 243 13.98 26.00 -18.29
CA THR A 243 13.39 25.99 -16.93
C THR A 243 12.14 26.83 -16.63
N LYS A 244 11.13 26.05 -16.20
CA LYS A 244 10.10 26.29 -15.17
C LYS A 244 8.74 26.90 -15.57
N SER A 245 7.75 26.02 -15.44
CA SER A 245 6.53 26.18 -14.60
C SER A 245 5.24 26.70 -15.24
N MET A 246 4.28 25.76 -15.26
CA MET A 246 2.84 25.89 -14.99
C MET A 246 1.99 26.89 -15.80
N ASN A 247 1.07 26.35 -16.60
CA ASN A 247 -0.38 26.38 -16.33
C ASN A 247 -1.15 25.79 -17.52
N THR A 248 -1.79 24.63 -17.34
CA THR A 248 -2.73 24.08 -18.33
C THR A 248 -4.15 24.32 -17.85
N THR A 249 -4.81 25.32 -18.44
CA THR A 249 -6.25 25.52 -18.35
C THR A 249 -6.95 24.54 -19.29
N MET A 250 -7.75 23.64 -18.71
CA MET A 250 -8.67 22.74 -19.44
C MET A 250 -9.74 23.53 -20.20
N TRP A 251 -10.05 23.10 -21.43
CA TRP A 251 -11.35 23.33 -22.07
C TRP A 251 -11.96 21.98 -22.50
N PRO A 252 -13.31 21.86 -22.53
CA PRO A 252 -14.00 20.59 -22.36
C PRO A 252 -14.24 19.89 -23.70
N MET A 253 -14.04 18.57 -23.73
CA MET A 253 -14.40 17.74 -24.88
C MET A 253 -15.61 16.87 -24.54
N GLU A 254 -16.55 16.88 -25.48
CA GLU A 254 -17.93 16.42 -25.37
C GLU A 254 -18.07 14.90 -25.21
N ARG A 255 -19.24 14.54 -24.70
CA ARG A 255 -19.73 13.20 -24.40
C ARG A 255 -19.95 12.42 -25.70
N GLY A 256 -19.12 11.40 -25.96
CA GLY A 256 -19.34 10.40 -27.01
C GLY A 256 -19.82 9.07 -26.42
N SER A 257 -20.98 8.61 -26.87
CA SER A 257 -21.72 7.43 -26.43
C SER A 257 -21.14 6.09 -26.94
N TYR A 258 -21.24 5.09 -26.07
CA TYR A 258 -21.19 3.62 -26.24
C TYR A 258 -21.36 3.03 -27.66
N VAL A 259 -20.47 2.10 -28.06
CA VAL A 259 -20.81 0.80 -28.68
C VAL A 259 -19.73 -0.23 -28.30
N GLY A 260 -20.14 -1.36 -27.73
CA GLY A 260 -19.27 -2.49 -27.42
C GLY A 260 -19.15 -3.48 -28.58
N CYS A 261 -18.00 -4.16 -28.67
CA CYS A 261 -17.83 -5.35 -29.49
C CYS A 261 -17.42 -6.51 -28.57
N SER A 262 -18.36 -7.41 -28.37
CA SER A 262 -18.20 -8.72 -27.75
C SER A 262 -17.61 -9.70 -28.77
N GLY A 263 -16.71 -10.56 -28.31
CA GLY A 263 -16.58 -11.92 -28.84
C GLY A 263 -15.29 -12.21 -29.59
N ILE A 264 -14.35 -12.87 -28.91
CA ILE A 264 -13.63 -14.01 -29.49
C ILE A 264 -13.53 -15.09 -28.40
N ARG A 265 -14.16 -16.22 -28.70
CA ARG A 265 -14.12 -17.49 -27.99
C ARG A 265 -13.28 -18.40 -28.90
N GLU A 266 -12.15 -18.89 -28.43
CA GLU A 266 -11.42 -19.93 -29.14
C GLU A 266 -11.00 -21.05 -28.18
N TYR A 267 -10.95 -22.23 -28.79
CA TYR A 267 -11.11 -23.57 -28.24
C TYR A 267 -9.90 -24.08 -27.45
#